data_AF-A0A8T3CFY8-F1
#
_entry.id   AF-A0A8T3CFY8-F1
#
_cell.length_a   1.000
_cell.length_b   1.000
_cell.length_c   1.000
_cell.angle_alpha   90.00
_cell.angle_beta   90.00
_cell.angle_gamma   90.00
#
_symmetry.space_group_name_H-M   'P 1'
#
loop_
_entity.id
_entity.type
_entity.pdbx_description
1 polymer ?
#
loop_
_entity_poly.entity_id
_entity_poly.type
_entity_poly.pdbx_seq_one_letter_code
_entity_poly.pdbx_strand_id
1 'polypeptide(L)'
;MEPVLRRLSYVLLFLVLLPIAFRCSNGEVVTLTADTFTDKVKEKDTVWFVKFCVPWCKYCNKLGTLWEDLGKAVEAEDEIEVGEVDCSLNKAVCTKVDIHSYPTFKIFYDGEEFAKYQEKAYDKVPRELLWTILHKKELQWMIPADASAKTETTGFN
;
A
#
# COMPACT_ATOMS: atom_id res chain seq x y z
N MET A 1 51.89 -3.03 -4.59
CA MET A 1 51.03 -1.93 -4.10
C MET A 1 49.63 -1.92 -4.75
N GLU A 2 49.31 -2.93 -5.58
CA GLU A 2 48.01 -3.11 -6.26
C GLU A 2 46.88 -3.83 -5.48
N PRO A 3 47.10 -4.67 -4.45
CA PRO A 3 46.03 -5.49 -3.86
C PRO A 3 45.09 -4.69 -2.93
N VAL A 4 45.54 -3.54 -2.43
CA VAL A 4 44.75 -2.68 -1.54
C VAL A 4 43.68 -1.92 -2.33
N LEU A 5 44.02 -1.44 -3.53
CA LEU A 5 43.09 -0.71 -4.42
C LEU A 5 41.93 -1.59 -4.90
N ARG A 6 42.19 -2.88 -5.17
CA ARG A 6 41.15 -3.84 -5.58
C ARG A 6 40.18 -4.19 -4.44
N ARG A 7 40.66 -4.25 -3.19
CA ARG A 7 39.81 -4.44 -2.01
C ARG A 7 38.96 -3.20 -1.72
N LEU A 8 39.53 -2.01 -1.85
CA LEU A 8 38.81 -0.74 -1.70
C LEU A 8 37.73 -0.58 -2.78
N SER A 9 37.99 -1.04 -4.01
CA SER A 9 37.01 -1.04 -5.10
C SER A 9 35.80 -1.92 -4.81
N TYR A 10 35.99 -3.14 -4.29
CA TYR A 10 34.87 -4.02 -3.90
C TYR A 10 34.07 -3.50 -2.69
N VAL A 11 34.76 -2.90 -1.71
CA VAL A 11 34.11 -2.30 -0.53
C VAL A 11 33.27 -1.08 -0.93
N LEU A 12 33.77 -0.24 -1.83
CA LEU A 12 33.02 0.89 -2.40
C LEU A 12 31.85 0.40 -3.28
N LEU A 13 32.02 -0.68 -4.04
CA LEU A 13 30.94 -1.26 -4.85
C LEU A 13 29.82 -1.83 -3.96
N PHE A 14 30.16 -2.50 -2.85
CA PHE A 14 29.18 -2.99 -1.87
C PHE A 14 28.50 -1.86 -1.10
N LEU A 15 29.23 -0.82 -0.69
CA LEU A 15 28.67 0.35 0.02
C LEU A 15 27.75 1.22 -0.84
N VAL A 16 27.91 1.19 -2.16
CA VAL A 16 27.04 1.91 -3.10
C VAL A 16 25.83 1.06 -3.54
N LEU A 17 25.92 -0.28 -3.46
CA LEU A 17 24.81 -1.21 -3.76
C LEU A 17 23.92 -1.53 -2.55
N LEU A 18 24.47 -1.49 -1.32
CA LEU A 18 23.74 -1.74 -0.07
C LEU A 18 22.61 -0.74 0.30
N PRO A 19 22.64 0.57 -0.07
CA PRO A 19 21.61 1.51 0.37
C PRO A 19 20.38 1.56 -0.56
N ILE A 20 20.31 0.72 -1.60
CA ILE A 20 19.24 0.82 -2.62
C ILE A 20 18.00 -0.01 -2.26
N ALA A 21 18.08 -0.95 -1.30
CA ALA A 21 17.01 -1.92 -1.05
C ALA A 21 16.37 -1.86 0.34
N PHE A 22 16.38 -0.70 1.02
CA PHE A 22 15.70 -0.55 2.30
C PHE A 22 15.00 0.80 2.39
N ARG A 23 13.93 0.96 1.59
CA ARG A 23 12.86 1.89 1.95
C ARG A 23 11.94 1.12 2.89
N CYS A 24 12.19 1.26 4.18
CA CYS A 24 11.25 0.80 5.20
C CYS A 24 9.95 1.60 5.02
N SER A 25 8.86 0.93 4.63
CA SER A 25 7.53 1.55 4.68
C SER A 25 7.22 1.98 6.13
N ASN A 26 6.51 3.11 6.30
CA ASN A 26 6.01 3.52 7.62
C ASN A 26 4.65 2.85 7.81
N GLY A 27 4.62 1.72 8.51
CA GLY A 27 3.39 0.99 8.84
C GLY A 27 2.51 1.70 9.86
N GLU A 28 1.91 2.78 9.42
CA GLU A 28 0.84 3.50 10.11
C GLU A 28 -0.23 3.86 9.09
N VAL A 29 -1.49 3.99 9.54
CA VAL A 29 -2.58 4.39 8.64
C VAL A 29 -2.32 5.81 8.14
N VAL A 30 -2.14 5.96 6.84
CA VAL A 30 -1.88 7.26 6.20
C VAL A 30 -3.20 7.96 5.85
N THR A 31 -3.41 9.15 6.39
CA THR A 31 -4.54 9.99 6.00
C THR A 31 -4.29 10.63 4.63
N LEU A 32 -5.08 10.24 3.65
CA LEU A 32 -5.04 10.74 2.28
C LEU A 32 -6.04 11.88 2.09
N THR A 33 -5.55 13.01 1.57
CA THR A 33 -6.36 14.20 1.28
C THR A 33 -6.53 14.37 -0.23
N ALA A 34 -7.34 15.35 -0.64
CA ALA A 34 -7.47 15.72 -2.05
C ALA A 34 -6.12 16.02 -2.73
N ASP A 35 -5.17 16.59 -1.98
CA ASP A 35 -3.86 16.97 -2.50
C ASP A 35 -2.89 15.78 -2.57
N THR A 36 -2.94 14.86 -1.60
CA THR A 36 -1.96 13.76 -1.49
C THR A 36 -2.43 12.46 -2.15
N PHE A 37 -3.74 12.25 -2.28
CA PHE A 37 -4.31 10.97 -2.72
C PHE A 37 -3.75 10.51 -4.07
N THR A 38 -3.75 11.39 -5.08
CA THR A 38 -3.37 11.00 -6.45
C THR A 38 -1.89 10.61 -6.53
N ASP A 39 -1.02 11.29 -5.80
CA ASP A 39 0.41 11.03 -5.85
C ASP A 39 0.77 9.77 -5.06
N LYS A 40 0.11 9.56 -3.92
CA LYS A 40 0.32 8.38 -3.08
C LYS A 40 -0.10 7.09 -3.78
N VAL A 41 -1.31 7.03 -4.33
CA VAL A 41 -1.79 5.80 -5.00
C VAL A 41 -1.04 5.46 -6.30
N LYS A 42 -0.20 6.37 -6.81
CA LYS A 42 0.69 6.19 -7.97
C LYS A 42 2.12 5.82 -7.58
N GLU A 43 2.40 5.67 -6.29
CA GLU A 43 3.70 5.23 -5.83
C GLU A 43 4.03 3.87 -6.48
N LYS A 44 5.21 3.80 -7.11
CA LYS A 44 5.64 2.63 -7.87
C LYS A 44 5.89 1.47 -6.91
N ASP A 45 5.51 0.28 -7.35
CA ASP A 45 5.73 -0.97 -6.60
C ASP A 45 5.07 -0.98 -5.20
N THR A 46 4.05 -0.14 -5.01
CA THR A 46 3.31 -0.03 -3.75
C THR A 46 1.82 -0.26 -3.97
N VAL A 47 1.26 -1.20 -3.23
CA VAL A 47 -0.16 -1.47 -3.16
C VAL A 47 -0.78 -0.60 -2.06
N TRP A 48 -1.75 0.22 -2.43
CA TRP A 48 -2.47 1.08 -1.50
C TRP A 48 -3.83 0.48 -1.17
N PHE A 49 -4.01 0.05 0.07
CA PHE A 49 -5.32 -0.38 0.57
C PHE A 49 -5.99 0.77 1.32
N VAL A 50 -7.04 1.35 0.72
CA VAL A 50 -7.64 2.61 1.18
C VAL A 50 -9.07 2.42 1.68
N LYS A 51 -9.32 2.89 2.92
CA LYS A 51 -10.65 2.98 3.53
C LYS A 51 -11.27 4.36 3.26
N PHE A 52 -12.46 4.39 2.67
CA PHE A 52 -13.25 5.60 2.46
C PHE A 52 -14.39 5.67 3.49
N CYS A 53 -14.39 6.70 4.33
CA CYS A 53 -15.30 6.84 5.47
C CYS A 53 -15.77 8.28 5.71
N VAL A 54 -16.67 8.43 6.69
CA VAL A 54 -17.08 9.72 7.26
C VAL A 54 -17.18 9.59 8.80
N PRO A 55 -16.91 10.66 9.58
CA PRO A 55 -16.71 10.55 11.03
C PRO A 55 -17.98 10.26 11.83
N TRP A 56 -19.17 10.53 11.28
CA TRP A 56 -20.46 10.25 11.92
C TRP A 56 -21.03 8.87 11.60
N CYS A 57 -20.33 8.06 10.80
CA CYS A 57 -20.81 6.73 10.45
C CYS A 57 -20.51 5.72 11.56
N LYS A 58 -21.57 5.15 12.16
CA LYS A 58 -21.46 4.12 13.21
C LYS A 58 -20.60 2.92 12.79
N TYR A 59 -20.68 2.50 11.52
CA TYR A 59 -19.89 1.39 11.00
C TYR A 59 -18.41 1.76 10.82
N CYS A 60 -18.12 2.99 10.39
CA CYS A 60 -16.76 3.53 10.32
C CYS A 60 -16.07 3.54 11.70
N ASN A 61 -16.78 3.98 12.74
CA ASN A 61 -16.21 4.09 14.08
C ASN A 61 -15.83 2.73 14.68
N LYS A 62 -16.62 1.69 14.41
CA LYS A 62 -16.29 0.31 14.84
C LYS A 62 -15.06 -0.26 14.12
N LEU A 63 -14.80 0.20 12.91
CA LEU A 63 -13.73 -0.27 12.06
C LEU A 63 -12.41 0.46 12.35
N GLY A 64 -12.45 1.68 12.91
CA GLY A 64 -11.28 2.52 13.16
C GLY A 64 -10.13 1.78 13.85
N THR A 65 -10.37 1.17 15.01
CA THR A 65 -9.34 0.45 15.77
C THR A 65 -8.74 -0.71 14.99
N LEU A 66 -9.58 -1.44 14.25
CA LEU A 66 -9.15 -2.60 13.47
C LEU A 66 -8.37 -2.19 12.21
N TRP A 67 -8.64 -1.00 11.69
CA TRP A 67 -7.88 -0.41 10.58
C TRP A 67 -6.49 0.07 11.04
N GLU A 68 -6.41 0.65 12.23
CA GLU A 68 -5.13 1.01 12.87
C GLU A 68 -4.27 -0.23 13.15
N ASP A 69 -4.87 -1.30 13.66
CA ASP A 69 -4.16 -2.58 13.88
C ASP A 69 -3.65 -3.18 12.56
N LEU A 70 -4.41 -3.05 11.47
CA LEU A 70 -3.98 -3.47 10.14
C LEU A 70 -2.78 -2.64 9.64
N GLY A 71 -2.81 -1.32 9.80
CA GLY A 71 -1.67 -0.45 9.44
C GLY A 71 -0.37 -0.88 10.13
N LYS A 72 -0.45 -1.19 11.43
CA LYS A 72 0.68 -1.72 12.20
C LYS A 72 1.10 -3.12 11.77
N ALA A 73 0.16 -3.97 11.39
CA ALA A 73 0.46 -5.34 10.98
C ALA A 73 1.23 -5.42 9.66
N VAL A 74 1.06 -4.42 8.78
CA VAL A 74 1.76 -4.35 7.49
C VAL A 74 3.05 -3.53 7.55
N GLU A 75 3.46 -3.02 8.73
CA GLU A 75 4.69 -2.24 8.90
C GLU A 75 5.96 -2.98 8.44
N ALA A 76 5.94 -4.31 8.50
CA ALA A 76 7.04 -5.14 8.06
C ALA A 76 7.04 -5.41 6.54
N GLU A 77 6.04 -4.94 5.79
CA GLU A 77 5.83 -5.22 4.37
C GLU A 77 6.03 -3.94 3.55
N ASP A 78 7.19 -3.79 2.91
CA ASP A 78 7.58 -2.56 2.19
C ASP A 78 6.72 -2.24 0.95
N GLU A 79 5.94 -3.20 0.48
CA GLU A 79 5.13 -3.11 -0.75
C GLU A 79 3.66 -2.73 -0.47
N ILE A 80 3.25 -2.58 0.79
CA ILE A 80 1.84 -2.37 1.16
C ILE A 80 1.68 -1.17 2.07
N GLU A 81 0.83 -0.24 1.64
CA GLU A 81 0.46 0.94 2.41
C GLU A 81 -1.03 0.93 2.72
N VAL A 82 -1.37 1.33 3.95
CA VAL A 82 -2.76 1.38 4.42
C VAL A 82 -3.18 2.83 4.55
N GLY A 83 -4.16 3.23 3.75
CA GLY A 83 -4.65 4.61 3.70
C GLY A 83 -6.06 4.78 4.23
N GLU A 84 -6.41 6.00 4.60
CA GLU A 84 -7.79 6.39 4.82
C GLU A 84 -8.14 7.75 4.20
N VAL A 85 -9.38 7.90 3.76
CA VAL A 85 -9.93 9.15 3.24
C VAL A 85 -11.21 9.48 3.99
N ASP A 86 -11.23 10.64 4.63
CA ASP A 86 -12.47 11.24 5.12
C ASP A 86 -13.21 11.94 3.98
N CYS A 87 -14.29 11.31 3.51
CA CYS A 87 -15.13 11.81 2.43
C CYS A 87 -15.99 13.02 2.82
N SER A 88 -16.08 13.37 4.12
CA SER A 88 -16.74 14.60 4.54
C SER A 88 -15.93 15.84 4.13
N LEU A 89 -14.60 15.73 4.23
CA LEU A 89 -13.64 16.77 3.88
C LEU A 89 -13.18 16.63 2.42
N ASN A 90 -13.04 15.40 1.91
CA ASN A 90 -12.45 15.10 0.61
C ASN A 90 -13.48 14.60 -0.42
N LYS A 91 -14.63 15.27 -0.53
CA LYS A 91 -15.74 14.86 -1.41
C LYS A 91 -15.33 14.64 -2.87
N ALA A 92 -14.42 15.47 -3.39
CA ALA A 92 -13.95 15.38 -4.77
C ALA A 92 -13.24 14.05 -5.04
N VAL A 93 -12.39 13.60 -4.11
CA VAL A 93 -11.70 12.29 -4.21
C VAL A 93 -12.73 11.17 -4.21
N CYS A 94 -13.64 11.17 -3.23
CA CYS A 94 -14.63 10.11 -3.07
C CYS A 94 -15.62 10.04 -4.23
N THR A 95 -15.94 11.17 -4.85
CA THR A 95 -16.75 11.20 -6.08
C THR A 95 -15.97 10.65 -7.27
N LYS A 96 -14.70 11.05 -7.43
CA LYS A 96 -13.83 10.60 -8.52
C LYS A 96 -13.63 9.08 -8.51
N VAL A 97 -13.54 8.49 -7.32
CA VAL A 97 -13.37 7.04 -7.13
C VAL A 97 -14.69 6.33 -6.82
N ASP A 98 -15.84 6.89 -7.21
CA ASP A 98 -17.14 6.19 -7.21
C ASP A 98 -17.57 5.62 -5.83
N ILE A 99 -17.42 6.43 -4.77
CA ILE A 99 -17.83 6.09 -3.42
C ILE A 99 -19.26 6.59 -3.16
N HIS A 100 -20.19 5.65 -2.97
CA HIS A 100 -21.60 5.94 -2.72
C HIS A 100 -22.11 5.49 -1.34
N SER A 101 -21.30 4.73 -0.60
CA SER A 101 -21.65 4.16 0.71
C SER A 101 -20.43 4.06 1.61
N TYR A 102 -20.64 4.03 2.92
CA TYR A 102 -19.56 3.97 3.91
C TYR A 102 -19.74 2.82 4.90
N PRO A 103 -18.62 2.19 5.35
CA PRO A 103 -17.30 2.26 4.72
C PRO A 103 -17.30 1.58 3.35
N THR A 104 -16.43 2.06 2.46
CA THR A 104 -16.04 1.36 1.22
C THR A 104 -14.52 1.21 1.23
N PHE A 105 -14.02 0.08 0.73
CA PHE A 105 -12.57 -0.14 0.62
C PHE A 105 -12.19 -0.35 -0.83
N LYS A 106 -11.05 0.21 -1.22
CA LYS A 106 -10.48 0.00 -2.55
C LYS A 106 -8.98 -0.28 -2.47
N ILE A 107 -8.50 -1.05 -3.44
CA ILE A 107 -7.07 -1.31 -3.63
C ILE A 107 -6.62 -0.55 -4.87
N PHE A 108 -5.51 0.18 -4.74
CA PHE A 108 -4.85 0.86 -5.84
C PHE A 108 -3.43 0.34 -6.02
N TYR A 109 -2.97 0.29 -7.27
CA TYR A 109 -1.59 -0.01 -7.62
C TYR A 109 -1.24 0.77 -8.90
N ASP A 110 -0.08 1.44 -8.94
CA ASP A 110 0.32 2.30 -10.07
C ASP A 110 -0.75 3.31 -10.54
N GLY A 111 -1.58 3.78 -9.61
CA GLY A 111 -2.68 4.71 -9.88
C GLY A 111 -3.97 4.09 -10.43
N GLU A 112 -4.00 2.78 -10.68
CA GLU A 112 -5.17 2.06 -11.15
C GLU A 112 -5.91 1.38 -9.99
N GLU A 113 -7.24 1.31 -10.09
CA GLU A 113 -8.10 0.60 -9.13
C GLU A 113 -8.19 -0.87 -9.50
N PHE A 114 -7.67 -1.75 -8.66
CA PHE A 114 -7.65 -3.20 -8.92
C PHE A 114 -8.82 -3.96 -8.31
N ALA A 115 -9.38 -3.46 -7.20
CA ALA A 115 -10.52 -4.09 -6.55
C ALA A 115 -11.34 -3.10 -5.73
N LYS A 116 -12.67 -3.31 -5.75
CA LYS A 116 -13.64 -2.62 -4.90
C LYS A 116 -14.27 -3.63 -3.96
N TYR A 117 -14.07 -3.46 -2.65
CA TYR A 117 -14.69 -4.30 -1.62
C TYR A 117 -15.86 -3.55 -0.98
N GLN A 118 -17.06 -4.10 -1.15
CA GLN A 118 -18.30 -3.66 -0.50
C GLN A 118 -18.94 -4.85 0.20
N GLU A 119 -18.36 -5.33 1.31
CA GLU A 119 -18.98 -6.42 2.06
C GLU A 119 -20.07 -5.90 3.01
N LYS A 120 -21.18 -6.64 3.12
CA LYS A 120 -22.30 -6.35 4.03
C LYS A 120 -22.05 -6.78 5.48
N ALA A 121 -20.94 -7.47 5.75
CA ALA A 121 -20.51 -7.96 7.06
C ALA A 121 -19.14 -7.37 7.44
N TYR A 122 -19.14 -6.09 7.84
CA TYR A 122 -17.94 -5.31 8.21
C TYR A 122 -17.05 -5.96 9.28
N ASP A 123 -17.61 -6.88 10.05
CA ASP A 123 -17.01 -7.66 11.12
C ASP A 123 -16.21 -8.88 10.64
N LYS A 124 -16.31 -9.24 9.34
CA LYS A 124 -15.51 -10.30 8.71
C LYS A 124 -14.42 -9.76 7.80
N VAL A 125 -14.66 -8.63 7.13
CA VAL A 125 -13.72 -8.03 6.16
C VAL A 125 -12.29 -7.99 6.69
N PRO A 126 -12.00 -7.43 7.88
CA PRO A 126 -10.61 -7.19 8.20
C PRO A 126 -9.93 -8.47 8.65
N ARG A 127 -10.58 -9.40 9.36
CA ARG A 127 -9.91 -10.64 9.81
C ARG A 127 -9.67 -11.64 8.69
N GLU A 128 -10.61 -11.82 7.78
CA GLU A 128 -10.44 -12.74 6.64
C GLU A 128 -9.44 -12.16 5.62
N LEU A 129 -9.52 -10.84 5.37
CA LEU A 129 -8.58 -10.15 4.49
C LEU A 129 -7.18 -10.04 5.14
N LEU A 130 -7.08 -9.70 6.44
CA LEU A 130 -5.83 -9.74 7.22
C LEU A 130 -5.24 -11.16 7.23
N TRP A 131 -6.04 -12.20 7.47
CA TRP A 131 -5.55 -13.56 7.44
C TRP A 131 -5.07 -13.96 6.05
N THR A 132 -5.77 -13.53 4.99
CA THR A 132 -5.35 -13.75 3.60
C THR A 132 -4.06 -13.02 3.28
N ILE A 133 -3.93 -11.75 3.68
CA ILE A 133 -2.76 -10.89 3.49
C ILE A 133 -1.56 -11.41 4.29
N LEU A 134 -1.73 -11.72 5.58
CA LEU A 134 -0.66 -12.06 6.51
C LEU A 134 -0.24 -13.54 6.49
N HIS A 135 -1.15 -14.49 6.26
CA HIS A 135 -0.85 -15.92 6.42
C HIS A 135 -0.77 -16.69 5.11
N LYS A 136 -1.34 -16.19 4.01
CA LYS A 136 -1.39 -16.95 2.77
C LYS A 136 -0.15 -16.80 1.89
N LYS A 137 0.78 -15.90 2.22
CA LYS A 137 1.93 -15.59 1.34
C LYS A 137 1.50 -15.30 -0.11
N GLU A 138 0.26 -14.90 -0.28
CA GLU A 138 -0.35 -14.54 -1.54
C GLU A 138 -0.74 -13.07 -1.39
N LEU A 139 0.24 -12.18 -1.40
CA LEU A 139 0.05 -10.77 -1.72
C LEU A 139 0.08 -10.55 -3.25
N GLN A 140 0.60 -11.55 -3.97
CA GLN A 140 0.66 -11.63 -5.44
C GLN A 140 -0.70 -11.61 -6.16
N TRP A 141 -1.84 -11.73 -5.47
CA TRP A 141 -3.15 -11.51 -6.10
C TRP A 141 -3.61 -10.04 -6.01
N MET A 142 -3.07 -9.26 -5.06
CA MET A 142 -3.31 -7.81 -4.99
C MET A 142 -2.43 -7.06 -5.99
N ILE A 143 -1.24 -7.61 -6.26
CA ILE A 143 -0.34 -7.14 -7.31
C ILE A 143 -0.83 -7.73 -8.66
N PRO A 144 -1.01 -6.90 -9.69
CA PRO A 144 -1.38 -7.38 -11.02
C PRO A 144 -0.31 -8.34 -11.56
N ALA A 145 -0.71 -9.45 -12.18
CA ALA A 145 0.23 -10.45 -12.69
C ALA A 145 1.23 -9.91 -13.74
N ASP A 146 0.94 -8.75 -14.35
CA ASP A 146 1.82 -8.05 -15.30
C ASP A 146 2.84 -7.11 -14.63
N ALA A 147 2.67 -6.81 -13.34
CA ALA A 147 3.59 -5.96 -12.60
C ALA A 147 4.84 -6.71 -12.13
N SER A 148 4.68 -7.98 -11.73
CA SER A 148 5.82 -8.87 -11.44
C SER A 148 6.68 -9.18 -12.67
N ALA A 149 6.21 -8.92 -13.89
CA ALA A 149 6.94 -9.19 -15.13
C ALA A 149 7.77 -7.99 -15.64
N LYS A 150 7.62 -6.78 -15.09
CA LYS A 150 8.32 -5.57 -15.57
C LYS A 150 9.69 -5.33 -14.92
N THR A 151 10.04 -6.07 -13.87
CA THR A 151 11.32 -5.91 -13.16
C THR A 151 12.49 -6.66 -13.83
N GLU A 152 12.26 -7.46 -14.89
CA GLU A 152 13.34 -8.25 -15.54
C GLU A 152 13.78 -7.78 -16.95
N THR A 153 13.20 -6.73 -17.55
CA THR A 153 13.57 -6.33 -18.94
C THR A 153 13.97 -4.86 -19.14
N THR A 154 14.74 -4.30 -18.21
CA THR A 154 15.67 -3.20 -18.53
C THR A 154 17.11 -3.67 -18.38
N GLY A 155 17.44 -4.73 -19.11
CA GLY A 155 18.82 -5.12 -19.44
C GLY A 155 19.05 -4.94 -20.93
N PHE A 156 19.98 -4.04 -21.28
CA PHE A 156 20.74 -3.96 -22.53
C PHE A 156 20.00 -4.16 -23.87
N ASN A 157 19.82 -3.05 -24.59
CA ASN A 157 20.37 -2.89 -25.95
C ASN A 157 20.62 -1.41 -26.22
#